data_AF-A0A533Z5W4-F1
#
_entry.id   AF-A0A533Z5W4-F1
#
_cell.length_a   1.000
_cell.length_b   1.000
_cell.length_c   1.000
_cell.angle_alpha   90.00
_cell.angle_beta   90.00
_cell.angle_gamma   90.00
#
_symmetry.space_group_name_H-M   'P 1'
#
loop_
_entity.id
_entity.type
_entity.pdbx_description
1 polymer ?
#
loop_
_entity_poly.entity_id
_entity_poly.type
_entity_poly.pdbx_seq_one_letter_code
_entity_poly.pdbx_strand_id
1 'polypeptide(L)'
;MPAPVADKTVLVQIEKLIHGGAGLAHDGSLAVFVPGVLPGESVSVHLERQRKGFAEGRLLDVVSPSSDRVEAPCPVYGQCGGCQLQHATAAAQLTLKRNVLAETLARVGGLTDLIVPPLVPSPEVFGYRNRARFAVAAVAGQPPELAYYEEKSHRPVRIETCLLLPPALNDAVRAINDLLAVGGAIASNLREVRLGMSFTSGELVVQYLGEHATRRQAEAWFAAVRSNIPNLKGQSLIVGRGEHSRRWTDGNLTLAEAVAGVTFLFGERSFTQANFKLNETLVRTVMDWVTAMRGSEPLRVLELYAGVGNFGLPIAREGALVTLVEGHRTALTNARETAKLNRIRNCRFRSDSAEAIMRISKPEEYDVIVLDPPRSGLSKEGLAELLRLRPRWILYLSCDPPTVARDVRGMRTAGYHVSRIQGFDMFPQTMHVETLVELTGRV
;
A
#
# COMPACT_ATOMS: atom_id res chain seq x y z
N MET A 1 -2.10 -21.86 -25.79
CA MET A 1 -0.95 -21.87 -24.87
C MET A 1 0.18 -21.10 -25.51
N PRO A 2 0.92 -20.23 -24.79
CA PRO A 2 2.12 -19.61 -25.36
C PRO A 2 3.09 -20.74 -25.77
N ALA A 3 3.65 -20.66 -26.98
CA ALA A 3 4.66 -21.61 -27.41
C ALA A 3 5.93 -21.36 -26.58
N PRO A 4 6.63 -22.41 -26.09
CA PRO A 4 7.97 -22.24 -25.57
C PRO A 4 8.84 -21.63 -26.67
N VAL A 5 9.48 -20.51 -26.37
CA VAL A 5 10.44 -19.89 -27.28
C VAL A 5 11.61 -20.85 -27.39
N ALA A 6 12.17 -21.03 -28.60
CA ALA A 6 13.50 -21.62 -28.73
C ALA A 6 14.46 -20.86 -27.79
N ASP A 7 15.38 -21.54 -27.14
CA ASP A 7 16.36 -20.94 -26.21
C ASP A 7 17.10 -19.79 -26.89
N LYS A 8 16.56 -18.56 -26.75
CA LYS A 8 16.97 -17.36 -27.47
C LYS A 8 17.40 -16.34 -26.43
N THR A 9 18.69 -16.03 -26.46
CA THR A 9 19.26 -14.90 -25.75
C THR A 9 19.39 -13.72 -26.70
N VAL A 10 19.03 -12.53 -26.23
CA VAL A 10 19.15 -11.27 -26.97
C VAL A 10 19.94 -10.25 -26.16
N LEU A 11 20.73 -9.42 -26.86
CA LEU A 11 21.38 -8.26 -26.28
C LEU A 11 20.57 -7.02 -26.65
N VAL A 12 20.03 -6.33 -25.66
CA VAL A 12 19.12 -5.19 -25.89
C VAL A 12 19.49 -4.01 -25.00
N GLN A 13 19.17 -2.80 -25.47
CA GLN A 13 19.30 -1.58 -24.69
C GLN A 13 17.96 -1.24 -24.03
N ILE A 14 17.96 -0.99 -22.72
CA ILE A 14 16.77 -0.63 -21.98
C ILE A 14 16.44 0.84 -22.21
N GLU A 15 15.24 1.11 -22.71
CA GLU A 15 14.79 2.46 -23.03
C GLU A 15 14.23 3.17 -21.80
N LYS A 16 13.38 2.47 -21.05
CA LYS A 16 12.65 3.01 -19.91
C LYS A 16 12.04 1.90 -19.06
N LEU A 17 11.57 2.25 -17.87
CA LEU A 17 10.69 1.38 -17.09
C LEU A 17 9.23 1.65 -17.42
N ILE A 18 8.42 0.59 -17.35
CA ILE A 18 6.96 0.67 -17.44
C ILE A 18 6.32 0.41 -16.07
N HIS A 19 5.02 0.66 -15.97
CA HIS A 19 4.24 0.32 -14.78
C HIS A 19 4.46 -1.15 -14.39
N GLY A 20 4.77 -1.39 -13.11
CA GLY A 20 5.14 -2.70 -12.58
C GLY A 20 6.66 -2.95 -12.49
N GLY A 21 7.51 -2.10 -13.09
CA GLY A 21 8.96 -2.13 -12.89
C GLY A 21 9.78 -2.92 -13.89
N ALA A 22 9.14 -3.50 -14.90
CA ALA A 22 9.87 -4.08 -16.02
C ALA A 22 10.48 -2.96 -16.89
N GLY A 23 11.71 -3.16 -17.34
CA GLY A 23 12.30 -2.40 -18.43
C GLY A 23 11.66 -2.78 -19.76
N LEU A 24 11.45 -1.79 -20.60
CA LEU A 24 11.08 -1.95 -22.00
C LEU A 24 12.32 -1.76 -22.87
N ALA A 25 12.53 -2.71 -23.77
CA ALA A 25 13.50 -2.64 -24.85
C ALA A 25 12.88 -3.19 -26.15
N HIS A 26 13.58 -3.05 -27.27
CA HIS A 26 13.17 -3.65 -28.54
C HIS A 26 14.31 -4.50 -29.15
N ASP A 27 13.96 -5.71 -29.61
CA ASP A 27 14.77 -6.54 -30.51
C ASP A 27 14.13 -6.48 -31.90
N GLY A 28 14.59 -5.55 -32.75
CA GLY A 28 13.90 -5.21 -34.00
C GLY A 28 12.51 -4.63 -33.73
N SER A 29 11.46 -5.30 -34.22
CA SER A 29 10.06 -4.91 -33.98
C SER A 29 9.43 -5.56 -32.74
N LEU A 30 10.18 -6.40 -32.02
CA LEU A 30 9.66 -7.13 -30.87
C LEU A 30 9.91 -6.34 -29.58
N ALA A 31 8.86 -5.95 -28.88
CA ALA A 31 9.00 -5.38 -27.53
C ALA A 31 9.45 -6.47 -26.54
N VAL A 32 10.45 -6.19 -25.71
CA VAL A 32 10.99 -7.12 -24.71
C VAL A 32 10.84 -6.49 -23.33
N PHE A 33 10.14 -7.17 -22.43
CA PHE A 33 9.95 -6.75 -21.04
C PHE A 33 10.88 -7.50 -20.10
N VAL A 34 11.70 -6.78 -19.34
CA VAL A 34 12.77 -7.38 -18.53
C VAL A 34 12.75 -6.78 -17.12
N PRO A 35 12.44 -7.54 -16.06
CA PRO A 35 12.58 -7.07 -14.68
C PRO A 35 14.05 -6.92 -14.26
N GLY A 36 14.32 -6.09 -13.22
CA GLY A 36 15.64 -6.00 -12.60
C GLY A 36 16.68 -5.15 -13.35
N VAL A 37 16.22 -4.31 -14.28
CA VAL A 37 17.05 -3.46 -15.15
C VAL A 37 16.76 -1.99 -14.94
N LEU A 38 17.67 -1.12 -15.39
CA LEU A 38 17.52 0.33 -15.40
C LEU A 38 17.57 0.90 -16.83
N PRO A 39 16.94 2.06 -17.08
CA PRO A 39 17.07 2.76 -18.36
C PRO A 39 18.53 3.10 -18.69
N GLY A 40 18.87 3.00 -19.98
CA GLY A 40 20.22 3.23 -20.50
C GLY A 40 21.13 2.00 -20.47
N GLU A 41 20.77 0.95 -19.74
CA GLU A 41 21.59 -0.26 -19.65
C GLU A 41 21.59 -1.08 -20.93
N SER A 42 22.72 -1.72 -21.22
CA SER A 42 22.81 -2.80 -22.20
C SER A 42 22.81 -4.13 -21.45
N VAL A 43 21.86 -5.02 -21.76
CA VAL A 43 21.61 -6.24 -21.00
C VAL A 43 21.47 -7.47 -21.89
N SER A 44 21.98 -8.60 -21.40
CA SER A 44 21.75 -9.92 -21.99
C SER A 44 20.51 -10.54 -21.36
N VAL A 45 19.55 -10.98 -22.19
CA VAL A 45 18.21 -11.39 -21.76
C VAL A 45 17.85 -12.73 -22.37
N HIS A 46 17.44 -13.68 -21.55
CA HIS A 46 16.85 -14.94 -22.01
C HIS A 46 15.34 -14.78 -22.14
N LEU A 47 14.79 -15.06 -23.32
CA LEU A 47 13.35 -14.93 -23.57
C LEU A 47 12.59 -16.15 -23.03
N GLU A 48 11.74 -15.94 -22.02
CA GLU A 48 10.99 -17.02 -21.36
C GLU A 48 9.59 -17.21 -21.94
N ARG A 49 8.96 -16.12 -22.40
CA ARG A 49 7.61 -16.16 -22.96
C ARG A 49 7.48 -15.19 -24.12
N GLN A 50 6.99 -15.66 -25.26
CA GLN A 50 6.69 -14.81 -26.41
C GLN A 50 5.20 -14.85 -26.78
N ARG A 51 4.67 -13.68 -27.13
CA ARG A 51 3.33 -13.48 -27.69
C ARG A 51 3.43 -12.61 -28.94
N LYS A 52 2.32 -12.40 -29.63
CA LYS A 52 2.27 -11.53 -30.81
C LYS A 52 2.69 -10.10 -30.41
N GLY A 53 3.82 -9.63 -30.94
CA GLY A 53 4.34 -8.28 -30.75
C GLY A 53 5.17 -8.04 -29.49
N PHE A 54 5.26 -8.99 -28.56
CA PHE A 54 6.12 -8.84 -27.38
C PHE A 54 6.64 -10.15 -26.79
N ALA A 55 7.74 -10.06 -26.06
CA ALA A 55 8.29 -11.11 -25.22
C ALA A 55 8.53 -10.61 -23.79
N GLU A 56 8.50 -11.55 -22.85
CA GLU A 56 9.00 -11.36 -21.49
C GLU A 56 10.28 -12.17 -21.35
N GLY A 57 11.29 -11.54 -20.76
CA GLY A 57 12.60 -12.14 -20.60
C GLY A 57 13.12 -12.00 -19.19
N ARG A 58 14.02 -12.91 -18.83
CA ARG A 58 14.78 -12.87 -17.59
C ARG A 58 16.16 -12.29 -17.87
N LEU A 59 16.56 -11.32 -17.04
CA LEU A 59 17.90 -10.76 -17.06
C LEU A 59 18.93 -11.88 -16.81
N LEU A 60 19.90 -12.01 -17.70
CA LEU A 60 21.07 -12.88 -17.51
C LEU A 60 22.26 -12.07 -17.00
N ASP A 61 22.56 -10.95 -17.66
CA ASP A 61 23.72 -10.13 -17.33
C ASP A 61 23.50 -8.65 -17.71
N VAL A 62 24.12 -7.75 -16.95
CA VAL A 62 24.16 -6.32 -17.22
C VAL A 62 25.52 -5.98 -17.83
N VAL A 63 25.58 -5.97 -19.16
CA VAL A 63 26.82 -5.77 -19.93
C VAL A 63 27.37 -4.35 -19.77
N SER A 64 26.49 -3.37 -19.73
CA SER A 64 26.84 -1.97 -19.44
C SER A 64 25.85 -1.42 -18.41
N PRO A 65 26.24 -1.33 -17.13
CA PRO A 65 25.36 -0.86 -16.07
C PRO A 65 25.14 0.66 -16.13
N SER A 66 23.99 1.11 -15.63
CA SER A 66 23.73 2.53 -15.41
C SER A 66 24.57 3.05 -14.25
N SER A 67 24.94 4.33 -14.26
CA SER A 67 25.58 5.00 -13.12
C SER A 67 24.71 5.01 -11.87
N ASP A 68 23.39 4.81 -12.03
CA ASP A 68 22.43 4.71 -10.94
C ASP A 68 22.26 3.28 -10.40
N ARG A 69 22.94 2.29 -10.98
CA ARG A 69 22.89 0.92 -10.47
C ARG A 69 23.70 0.80 -9.18
N VAL A 70 23.09 0.18 -8.18
CA VAL A 70 23.75 -0.20 -6.92
C VAL A 70 23.55 -1.69 -6.66
N GLU A 71 24.41 -2.26 -5.81
CA GLU A 71 24.18 -3.60 -5.29
C GLU A 71 22.98 -3.59 -4.33
N ALA A 72 22.04 -4.50 -4.53
CA ALA A 72 20.86 -4.59 -3.69
C ALA A 72 21.24 -5.16 -2.30
N PRO A 73 20.99 -4.45 -1.20
CA PRO A 73 21.47 -4.86 0.12
C PRO A 73 20.68 -6.03 0.73
N CYS A 74 19.48 -6.36 0.22
CA CYS A 74 18.69 -7.46 0.75
C CYS A 74 19.14 -8.81 0.16
N PRO A 75 19.47 -9.82 0.98
CA PRO A 75 20.03 -11.09 0.52
C PRO A 75 19.05 -11.94 -0.31
N VAL A 76 17.75 -11.67 -0.21
CA VAL A 76 16.69 -12.35 -0.97
C VAL A 76 16.07 -11.46 -2.05
N TYR A 77 16.72 -10.33 -2.38
CA TYR A 77 16.32 -9.49 -3.50
C TYR A 77 16.39 -10.25 -4.82
N GLY A 78 15.44 -10.01 -5.72
CA GLY A 78 15.27 -10.78 -6.96
C GLY A 78 14.53 -12.11 -6.80
N GLN A 79 14.42 -12.63 -5.58
CA GLN A 79 13.57 -13.79 -5.25
C GLN A 79 12.27 -13.35 -4.60
N CYS A 80 12.35 -12.58 -3.50
CA CYS A 80 11.18 -12.06 -2.79
C CYS A 80 10.40 -11.05 -3.65
N GLY A 81 9.09 -11.24 -3.79
CA GLY A 81 8.23 -10.32 -4.56
C GLY A 81 7.94 -8.97 -3.90
N GLY A 82 8.59 -8.66 -2.78
CA GLY A 82 8.32 -7.47 -1.97
C GLY A 82 8.96 -6.18 -2.49
N CYS A 83 10.12 -6.25 -3.14
CA CYS A 83 10.88 -5.09 -3.62
C CYS A 83 11.24 -5.25 -5.09
N GLN A 84 11.22 -4.15 -5.86
CA GLN A 84 11.52 -4.15 -7.29
C GLN A 84 12.70 -3.26 -7.66
N LEU A 85 13.13 -2.35 -6.78
CA LEU A 85 14.07 -1.27 -7.12
C LEU A 85 15.34 -1.19 -6.25
N GLN A 86 15.64 -2.20 -5.43
CA GLN A 86 16.83 -2.14 -4.56
C GLN A 86 18.16 -2.04 -5.33
N HIS A 87 18.16 -2.38 -6.63
CA HIS A 87 19.33 -2.23 -7.51
C HIS A 87 19.49 -0.80 -8.07
N ALA A 88 18.70 0.17 -7.63
CA ALA A 88 18.75 1.57 -8.06
C ALA A 88 19.03 2.51 -6.88
N THR A 89 19.83 3.57 -7.10
CA THR A 89 20.00 4.65 -6.11
C THR A 89 18.65 5.25 -5.72
N ALA A 90 18.52 5.76 -4.49
CA ALA A 90 17.26 6.36 -4.02
C ALA A 90 16.78 7.52 -4.92
N ALA A 91 17.71 8.34 -5.42
CA ALA A 91 17.39 9.42 -6.36
C ALA A 91 16.85 8.90 -7.70
N ALA A 92 17.44 7.83 -8.23
CA ALA A 92 16.95 7.18 -9.44
C ALA A 92 15.55 6.59 -9.22
N GLN A 93 15.28 5.97 -8.08
CA GLN A 93 13.94 5.42 -7.78
C GLN A 93 12.84 6.47 -7.90
N LEU A 94 13.05 7.67 -7.34
CA LEU A 94 12.09 8.77 -7.42
C LEU A 94 11.86 9.22 -8.87
N THR A 95 12.93 9.33 -9.65
CA THR A 95 12.88 9.72 -11.06
C THR A 95 12.13 8.67 -11.90
N LEU A 96 12.45 7.39 -11.70
CA LEU A 96 11.81 6.27 -12.39
C LEU A 96 10.30 6.21 -12.10
N LYS A 97 9.94 6.31 -10.82
CA LYS A 97 8.53 6.35 -10.37
C LYS A 97 7.77 7.53 -10.96
N ARG A 98 8.37 8.72 -10.95
CA ARG A 98 7.79 9.94 -11.56
C ARG A 98 7.54 9.74 -13.05
N ASN A 99 8.53 9.21 -13.77
CA ASN A 99 8.42 9.00 -15.22
C ASN A 99 7.31 7.99 -15.55
N VAL A 100 7.23 6.89 -14.80
CA VAL A 100 6.14 5.90 -14.94
C VAL A 100 4.77 6.54 -14.68
N LEU A 101 4.65 7.35 -13.62
CA LEU A 101 3.41 8.07 -13.32
C LEU A 101 3.02 9.03 -14.46
N ALA A 102 3.96 9.87 -14.91
CA ALA A 102 3.74 10.84 -15.98
C ALA A 102 3.34 10.17 -17.30
N GLU A 103 4.06 9.12 -17.72
CA GLU A 103 3.71 8.37 -18.92
C GLU A 103 2.34 7.71 -18.81
N THR A 104 2.01 7.16 -17.64
CA THR A 104 0.71 6.49 -17.43
C THR A 104 -0.45 7.50 -17.51
N LEU A 105 -0.30 8.67 -16.88
CA LEU A 105 -1.28 9.75 -16.95
C LEU A 105 -1.48 10.25 -18.38
N ALA A 106 -0.39 10.44 -19.14
CA ALA A 106 -0.45 10.85 -20.53
C ALA A 106 -1.15 9.81 -21.42
N ARG A 107 -0.75 8.52 -21.32
CA ARG A 107 -1.23 7.46 -22.21
C ARG A 107 -2.62 6.94 -21.87
N VAL A 108 -2.89 6.67 -20.60
CA VAL A 108 -4.16 6.09 -20.14
C VAL A 108 -5.19 7.19 -19.90
N GLY A 109 -4.77 8.27 -19.26
CA GLY A 109 -5.65 9.35 -18.86
C GLY A 109 -5.79 10.47 -19.92
N GLY A 110 -4.94 10.50 -20.94
CA GLY A 110 -4.94 11.56 -21.95
C GLY A 110 -4.42 12.91 -21.42
N LEU A 111 -3.77 12.92 -20.25
CA LEU A 111 -3.25 14.15 -19.61
C LEU A 111 -1.86 14.50 -20.13
N THR A 112 -1.75 14.76 -21.43
CA THR A 112 -0.48 15.08 -22.10
C THR A 112 0.06 16.48 -21.74
N ASP A 113 -0.81 17.34 -21.23
CA ASP A 113 -0.54 18.70 -20.78
C ASP A 113 -0.10 18.79 -19.30
N LEU A 114 -0.25 17.71 -18.54
CA LEU A 114 0.00 17.70 -17.09
C LEU A 114 1.48 17.43 -16.79
N ILE A 115 2.12 18.38 -16.13
CA ILE A 115 3.48 18.21 -15.60
C ILE A 115 3.39 17.57 -14.21
N VAL A 116 3.92 16.36 -14.08
CA VAL A 116 4.09 15.72 -12.76
C VAL A 116 5.34 16.31 -12.08
N PRO A 117 5.23 16.93 -10.89
CA PRO A 117 6.39 17.45 -10.17
C PRO A 117 7.28 16.31 -9.64
N PRO A 118 8.49 16.63 -9.13
CA PRO A 118 9.27 15.66 -8.35
C PRO A 118 8.43 15.01 -7.24
N LEU A 119 8.64 13.71 -7.02
CA LEU A 119 7.95 13.00 -5.95
C LEU A 119 8.45 13.48 -4.58
N VAL A 120 7.57 13.53 -3.60
CA VAL A 120 7.96 13.70 -2.20
C VAL A 120 8.65 12.42 -1.74
N PRO A 121 9.94 12.45 -1.37
CA PRO A 121 10.65 11.26 -0.93
C PRO A 121 10.15 10.80 0.43
N SER A 122 10.21 9.50 0.70
CA SER A 122 10.09 9.03 2.07
C SER A 122 11.26 9.55 2.92
N PRO A 123 11.03 9.96 4.18
CA PRO A 123 12.13 10.26 5.10
C PRO A 123 13.07 9.08 5.35
N GLU A 124 12.57 7.85 5.19
CA GLU A 124 13.31 6.61 5.43
C GLU A 124 13.14 5.66 4.25
N VAL A 125 14.24 5.16 3.69
CA VAL A 125 14.21 4.22 2.56
C VAL A 125 14.16 2.75 2.97
N PHE A 126 14.41 2.46 4.25
CA PHE A 126 14.36 1.16 4.93
C PHE A 126 13.75 1.34 6.32
N GLY A 127 13.32 0.27 6.98
CA GLY A 127 12.76 0.32 8.34
C GLY A 127 11.45 1.09 8.50
N TYR A 128 10.86 1.60 7.40
CA TYR A 128 9.68 2.46 7.44
C TYR A 128 8.38 1.68 7.63
N ARG A 129 8.38 0.36 7.38
CA ARG A 129 7.17 -0.44 7.27
C ARG A 129 6.75 -0.98 8.63
N ASN A 130 5.69 -0.40 9.19
CA ASN A 130 5.20 -0.73 10.54
C ASN A 130 4.29 -1.96 10.62
N ARG A 131 3.99 -2.61 9.48
CA ARG A 131 3.12 -3.77 9.43
C ARG A 131 3.54 -4.77 8.37
N ALA A 132 3.40 -6.05 8.70
CA ALA A 132 3.79 -7.15 7.85
C ALA A 132 2.76 -8.27 7.89
N ARG A 133 2.63 -8.99 6.78
CA ARG A 133 1.82 -10.20 6.65
C ARG A 133 2.70 -11.27 6.04
N PHE A 134 2.94 -12.33 6.80
CA PHE A 134 3.77 -13.46 6.41
C PHE A 134 2.90 -14.68 6.21
N ALA A 135 3.19 -15.44 5.15
CA ALA A 135 2.76 -16.83 5.10
C ALA A 135 3.60 -17.65 6.08
N VAL A 136 3.04 -18.77 6.55
CA VAL A 136 3.81 -19.79 7.28
C VAL A 136 4.04 -20.94 6.31
N ALA A 137 5.29 -21.06 5.85
CA ALA A 137 5.69 -22.06 4.87
C ALA A 137 6.22 -23.30 5.57
N ALA A 138 5.63 -24.46 5.28
CA ALA A 138 6.16 -25.76 5.70
C ALA A 138 6.89 -26.42 4.53
N VAL A 139 8.15 -26.80 4.74
CA VAL A 139 8.95 -27.56 3.77
C VAL A 139 9.24 -28.93 4.38
N ALA A 140 9.09 -29.99 3.60
CA ALA A 140 9.32 -31.35 4.08
C ALA A 140 10.72 -31.49 4.73
N GLY A 141 10.76 -32.05 5.94
CA GLY A 141 12.00 -32.24 6.70
C GLY A 141 12.56 -30.98 7.37
N GLN A 142 11.86 -29.83 7.31
CA GLN A 142 12.29 -28.58 7.93
C GLN A 142 11.15 -27.96 8.75
N PRO A 143 11.46 -27.20 9.83
CA PRO A 143 10.43 -26.54 10.60
C PRO A 143 9.65 -25.52 9.74
N PRO A 144 8.37 -25.25 10.09
CA PRO A 144 7.63 -24.17 9.46
C PRO A 144 8.30 -22.83 9.76
N GLU A 145 8.26 -21.91 8.80
CA GLU A 145 8.93 -20.61 8.94
C GLU A 145 8.10 -19.49 8.29
N LEU A 146 8.25 -18.27 8.80
CA LEU A 146 7.68 -17.08 8.18
C LEU A 146 8.31 -16.83 6.80
N ALA A 147 7.45 -16.59 5.82
CA ALA A 147 7.84 -16.41 4.44
C ALA A 147 7.02 -15.32 3.75
N TYR A 148 7.63 -14.68 2.75
CA TYR A 148 6.91 -14.02 1.67
C TYR A 148 6.79 -14.96 0.48
N TYR A 149 6.12 -14.51 -0.58
CA TYR A 149 6.09 -15.24 -1.84
C TYR A 149 7.02 -14.60 -2.85
N GLU A 150 7.54 -15.43 -3.76
CA GLU A 150 8.17 -14.95 -4.99
C GLU A 150 7.21 -14.08 -5.82
N GLU A 151 7.77 -13.19 -6.64
CA GLU A 151 6.95 -12.36 -7.52
C GLU A 151 6.07 -13.21 -8.44
N LYS A 152 4.76 -12.92 -8.47
CA LYS A 152 3.75 -13.62 -9.31
C LYS A 152 3.72 -15.14 -9.12
N SER A 153 4.07 -15.61 -7.93
CA SER A 153 4.19 -17.03 -7.59
C SER A 153 3.61 -17.29 -6.18
N HIS A 154 3.35 -18.56 -5.85
CA HIS A 154 3.01 -19.00 -4.49
C HIS A 154 4.17 -19.77 -3.84
N ARG A 155 5.36 -19.72 -4.46
CA ARG A 155 6.56 -20.33 -3.87
C ARG A 155 7.05 -19.46 -2.72
N PRO A 156 7.23 -20.04 -1.52
CA PRO A 156 7.66 -19.27 -0.36
C PRO A 156 9.14 -18.91 -0.44
N VAL A 157 9.45 -17.67 -0.07
CA VAL A 157 10.80 -17.16 0.18
C VAL A 157 10.90 -16.92 1.69
N ARG A 158 11.77 -17.67 2.35
CA ARG A 158 11.99 -17.57 3.80
C ARG A 158 12.58 -16.22 4.15
N ILE A 159 12.13 -15.68 5.28
CA ILE A 159 12.51 -14.35 5.74
C ILE A 159 13.03 -14.44 7.16
N GLU A 160 14.34 -14.32 7.29
CA GLU A 160 14.99 -14.09 8.58
C GLU A 160 14.97 -12.60 8.95
N THR A 161 15.12 -11.72 7.96
CA THR A 161 15.11 -10.27 8.13
C THR A 161 14.57 -9.60 6.86
N CYS A 162 13.74 -8.58 7.03
CA CYS A 162 13.26 -7.72 5.97
C CYS A 162 13.74 -6.29 6.22
N LEU A 163 14.55 -5.74 5.31
CA LEU A 163 15.09 -4.39 5.43
C LEU A 163 14.01 -3.30 5.43
N LEU A 164 12.80 -3.59 4.95
CA LEU A 164 11.68 -2.64 5.02
C LEU A 164 11.10 -2.53 6.44
N LEU A 165 11.26 -3.57 7.28
CA LEU A 165 10.73 -3.59 8.64
C LEU A 165 11.72 -2.96 9.62
N PRO A 166 11.24 -2.22 10.63
CA PRO A 166 12.09 -1.72 11.71
C PRO A 166 12.69 -2.88 12.52
N PRO A 167 13.81 -2.65 13.23
CA PRO A 167 14.49 -3.67 14.02
C PRO A 167 13.56 -4.48 14.94
N ALA A 168 12.70 -3.81 15.69
CA ALA A 168 11.76 -4.47 16.62
C ALA A 168 10.80 -5.46 15.92
N LEU A 169 10.41 -5.18 14.67
CA LEU A 169 9.58 -6.12 13.90
C LEU A 169 10.40 -7.29 13.35
N ASN A 170 11.68 -7.08 13.01
CA ASN A 170 12.57 -8.17 12.64
C ASN A 170 12.92 -9.06 13.85
N ASP A 171 13.05 -8.49 15.05
CA ASP A 171 13.21 -9.25 16.29
C ASP A 171 11.98 -10.13 16.56
N ALA A 172 10.77 -9.58 16.36
CA ALA A 172 9.53 -10.35 16.46
C ALA A 172 9.45 -11.47 15.41
N VAL A 173 9.92 -11.25 14.17
CA VAL A 173 10.00 -12.30 13.14
C VAL A 173 10.91 -13.45 13.60
N ARG A 174 12.12 -13.13 14.09
CA ARG A 174 13.07 -14.13 14.60
C ARG A 174 12.46 -14.94 15.77
N ALA A 175 11.92 -14.25 16.77
CA ALA A 175 11.29 -14.89 17.92
C ALA A 175 10.15 -15.85 17.51
N ILE A 176 9.35 -15.47 16.51
CA ILE A 176 8.27 -16.33 16.02
C ILE A 176 8.83 -17.52 15.24
N ASN A 177 9.86 -17.35 14.41
CA ASN A 177 10.54 -18.45 13.72
C ASN A 177 11.15 -19.45 14.72
N ASP A 178 11.77 -18.97 15.79
CA ASP A 178 12.32 -19.83 16.85
C ASP A 178 11.22 -20.66 17.52
N LEU A 179 10.07 -20.05 17.83
CA LEU A 179 8.91 -20.75 18.39
C LEU A 179 8.28 -21.75 17.40
N LEU A 180 8.26 -21.43 16.11
CA LEU A 180 7.81 -22.35 15.07
C LEU A 180 8.76 -23.56 14.96
N ALA A 181 10.07 -23.35 15.13
CA ALA A 181 11.08 -24.40 15.10
C ALA A 181 10.99 -25.37 16.29
N VAL A 182 10.58 -24.90 17.48
CA VAL A 182 10.26 -25.76 18.63
C VAL A 182 9.12 -26.73 18.29
N GLY A 183 8.19 -26.32 17.42
CA GLY A 183 7.10 -27.15 16.92
C GLY A 183 5.88 -27.21 17.85
N GLY A 184 5.06 -28.24 17.67
CA GLY A 184 3.80 -28.42 18.40
C GLY A 184 2.56 -27.98 17.62
N ALA A 185 1.39 -28.16 18.24
CA ALA A 185 0.11 -28.08 17.52
C ALA A 185 -0.15 -26.72 16.85
N ILE A 186 0.20 -25.60 17.51
CA ILE A 186 0.03 -24.28 16.91
C ILE A 186 0.98 -24.09 15.72
N ALA A 187 2.26 -24.42 15.87
CA ALA A 187 3.26 -24.29 14.81
C ALA A 187 2.86 -25.08 13.55
N SER A 188 2.35 -26.31 13.69
CA SER A 188 1.90 -27.12 12.55
C SER A 188 0.63 -26.61 11.86
N ASN A 189 -0.23 -25.88 12.58
CA ASN A 189 -1.53 -25.43 12.09
C ASN A 189 -1.57 -23.96 11.69
N LEU A 190 -0.51 -23.20 11.95
CA LEU A 190 -0.38 -21.81 11.53
C LEU A 190 -0.26 -21.73 10.01
N ARG A 191 -0.88 -20.71 9.42
CA ARG A 191 -0.87 -20.45 7.98
C ARG A 191 -0.42 -19.04 7.66
N GLU A 192 -0.67 -18.11 8.57
CA GLU A 192 -0.30 -16.72 8.39
C GLU A 192 -0.07 -16.03 9.72
N VAL A 193 0.90 -15.12 9.73
CA VAL A 193 1.21 -14.24 10.86
C VAL A 193 1.20 -12.80 10.38
N ARG A 194 0.52 -11.95 11.13
CA ARG A 194 0.48 -10.50 10.90
C ARG A 194 1.11 -9.79 12.07
N LEU A 195 2.02 -8.87 11.78
CA LEU A 195 2.64 -8.00 12.75
C LEU A 195 2.19 -6.56 12.50
N GLY A 196 1.97 -5.82 13.58
CA GLY A 196 1.76 -4.38 13.56
C GLY A 196 2.54 -3.72 14.68
N MET A 197 3.05 -2.53 14.43
CA MET A 197 3.79 -1.73 15.39
C MET A 197 3.34 -0.27 15.32
N SER A 198 3.35 0.40 16.48
CA SER A 198 3.30 1.86 16.57
C SER A 198 4.73 2.42 16.60
N PHE A 199 5.04 3.39 15.74
CA PHE A 199 6.32 4.10 15.81
C PHE A 199 6.37 5.08 16.99
N THR A 200 5.24 5.66 17.38
CA THR A 200 5.14 6.55 18.55
C THR A 200 5.40 5.83 19.87
N SER A 201 4.75 4.68 20.12
CA SER A 201 4.88 3.99 21.41
C SER A 201 5.88 2.84 21.42
N GLY A 202 6.27 2.32 20.25
CA GLY A 202 7.07 1.10 20.14
C GLY A 202 6.29 -0.18 20.49
N GLU A 203 4.99 -0.08 20.77
CA GLU A 203 4.13 -1.22 21.07
C GLU A 203 3.89 -2.09 19.84
N LEU A 204 3.86 -3.40 20.06
CA LEU A 204 3.63 -4.40 19.01
C LEU A 204 2.33 -5.17 19.23
N VAL A 205 1.70 -5.58 18.13
CA VAL A 205 0.59 -6.54 18.13
C VAL A 205 0.85 -7.66 17.14
N VAL A 206 0.41 -8.87 17.48
CA VAL A 206 0.54 -10.05 16.63
C VAL A 206 -0.80 -10.73 16.39
N GLN A 207 -1.13 -11.02 15.14
CA GLN A 207 -2.29 -11.83 14.81
C GLN A 207 -1.86 -13.08 14.06
N TYR A 208 -2.35 -14.22 14.53
CA TYR A 208 -2.13 -15.53 13.97
C TYR A 208 -3.40 -16.04 13.30
N LEU A 209 -3.25 -16.62 12.12
CA LEU A 209 -4.30 -17.32 11.40
C LEU A 209 -3.87 -18.77 11.20
N GLY A 210 -4.72 -19.69 11.62
CA GLY A 210 -4.45 -21.12 11.51
C GLY A 210 -5.70 -21.94 11.25
N GLU A 211 -5.53 -23.26 11.20
CA GLU A 211 -6.62 -24.19 10.90
C GLU A 211 -7.30 -24.69 12.18
N HIS A 212 -6.51 -25.18 13.14
CA HIS A 212 -6.99 -25.80 14.36
C HIS A 212 -6.16 -25.43 15.58
N ALA A 213 -6.85 -25.19 16.69
CA ALA A 213 -6.26 -25.03 18.02
C ALA A 213 -7.33 -25.26 19.09
N THR A 214 -6.89 -25.63 20.29
CA THR A 214 -7.67 -25.56 21.53
C THR A 214 -7.30 -24.30 22.31
N ARG A 215 -8.16 -23.88 23.24
CA ARG A 215 -7.89 -22.73 24.12
C ARG A 215 -6.57 -22.88 24.89
N ARG A 216 -6.32 -24.05 25.47
CA ARG A 216 -5.08 -24.33 26.21
C ARG A 216 -3.83 -24.21 25.34
N GLN A 217 -3.90 -24.67 24.08
CA GLN A 217 -2.80 -24.52 23.13
C GLN A 217 -2.57 -23.05 22.75
N ALA A 218 -3.65 -22.27 22.56
CA ALA A 218 -3.56 -20.85 22.29
C ALA A 218 -2.93 -20.08 23.47
N GLU A 219 -3.37 -20.35 24.70
CA GLU A 219 -2.84 -19.71 25.91
C GLU A 219 -1.36 -20.04 26.15
N ALA A 220 -0.95 -21.29 25.93
CA ALA A 220 0.46 -21.69 26.02
C ALA A 220 1.33 -21.00 24.95
N TRP A 221 0.83 -20.92 23.71
CA TRP A 221 1.51 -20.18 22.64
C TRP A 221 1.64 -18.69 22.98
N PHE A 222 0.57 -18.06 23.47
CA PHE A 222 0.59 -16.66 23.88
C PHE A 222 1.60 -16.39 24.98
N ALA A 223 1.69 -17.26 25.99
CA ALA A 223 2.70 -17.15 27.05
C ALA A 223 4.13 -17.22 26.48
N ALA A 224 4.38 -18.17 25.57
CA ALA A 224 5.69 -18.31 24.94
C ALA A 224 6.07 -17.08 24.10
N VAL A 225 5.15 -16.55 23.28
CA VAL A 225 5.36 -15.35 22.48
C VAL A 225 5.63 -14.14 23.39
N ARG A 226 4.83 -13.95 24.45
CA ARG A 226 4.95 -12.82 25.36
C ARG A 226 6.30 -12.79 26.08
N SER A 227 6.87 -13.96 26.38
CA SER A 227 8.20 -14.07 26.99
C SER A 227 9.34 -13.76 26.02
N ASN A 228 9.11 -13.82 24.70
CA ASN A 228 10.14 -13.66 23.67
C ASN A 228 10.01 -12.37 22.84
N ILE A 229 8.87 -11.67 22.89
CA ILE A 229 8.65 -10.42 22.14
C ILE A 229 8.48 -9.25 23.14
N PRO A 230 9.49 -8.39 23.30
CA PRO A 230 9.38 -7.22 24.15
C PRO A 230 8.32 -6.24 23.61
N ASN A 231 7.72 -5.43 24.50
CA ASN A 231 6.69 -4.44 24.15
C ASN A 231 5.45 -4.99 23.43
N LEU A 232 5.18 -6.30 23.55
CA LEU A 232 3.96 -6.90 23.04
C LEU A 232 2.72 -6.43 23.81
N LYS A 233 1.95 -5.54 23.19
CA LYS A 233 0.71 -5.00 23.73
C LYS A 233 -0.42 -6.03 23.70
N GLY A 234 -0.48 -6.82 22.64
CA GLY A 234 -1.49 -7.86 22.52
C GLY A 234 -1.27 -8.80 21.35
N GLN A 235 -1.94 -9.94 21.41
CA GLN A 235 -1.90 -10.96 20.39
C GLN A 235 -3.25 -11.67 20.24
N SER A 236 -3.50 -12.23 19.06
CA SER A 236 -4.70 -13.03 18.82
C SER A 236 -4.44 -14.22 17.90
N LEU A 237 -5.17 -15.29 18.13
CA LEU A 237 -5.18 -16.48 17.28
C LEU A 237 -6.61 -16.69 16.78
N ILE A 238 -6.76 -16.75 15.46
CA ILE A 238 -8.01 -17.05 14.78
C ILE A 238 -7.83 -18.38 14.05
N VAL A 239 -8.71 -19.34 14.31
CA VAL A 239 -8.69 -20.64 13.64
C VAL A 239 -10.04 -20.96 12.99
N GLY A 240 -10.02 -21.74 11.92
CA GLY A 240 -11.21 -22.07 11.13
C GLY A 240 -11.60 -20.97 10.13
N ARG A 241 -12.75 -21.14 9.47
CA ARG A 241 -13.26 -20.23 8.43
C ARG A 241 -14.72 -19.87 8.67
N GLY A 242 -15.09 -18.64 8.30
CA GLY A 242 -16.47 -18.16 8.34
C GLY A 242 -17.08 -18.17 9.75
N GLU A 243 -18.34 -18.60 9.84
CA GLU A 243 -19.12 -18.64 11.08
C GLU A 243 -18.58 -19.62 12.13
N HIS A 244 -17.80 -20.62 11.71
CA HIS A 244 -17.17 -21.58 12.62
C HIS A 244 -15.77 -21.14 13.09
N SER A 245 -15.38 -19.88 12.84
CA SER A 245 -14.11 -19.37 13.32
C SER A 245 -14.10 -19.18 14.83
N ARG A 246 -13.00 -19.61 15.47
CA ARG A 246 -12.75 -19.37 16.89
C ARG A 246 -11.64 -18.35 17.03
N ARG A 247 -11.78 -17.45 18.00
CA ARG A 247 -10.81 -16.40 18.29
C ARG A 247 -10.44 -16.41 19.77
N TRP A 248 -9.14 -16.44 20.04
CA TRP A 248 -8.57 -16.16 21.36
C TRP A 248 -7.71 -14.90 21.27
N THR A 249 -7.72 -14.11 22.33
CA THR A 249 -6.99 -12.84 22.42
C THR A 249 -6.31 -12.76 23.78
N ASP A 250 -5.08 -12.27 23.80
CA ASP A 250 -4.31 -11.95 25.00
C ASP A 250 -3.82 -10.49 24.90
N GLY A 251 -4.11 -9.65 25.89
CA GLY A 251 -3.81 -8.22 25.87
C GLY A 251 -4.71 -7.37 24.96
N ASN A 252 -4.21 -6.20 24.54
CA ASN A 252 -4.94 -5.22 23.72
C ASN A 252 -4.32 -5.10 22.32
N LEU A 253 -5.15 -5.24 21.28
CA LEU A 253 -4.72 -5.21 19.87
C LEU A 253 -4.85 -3.84 19.20
N THR A 254 -5.27 -2.82 19.96
CA THR A 254 -5.39 -1.45 19.46
C THR A 254 -4.08 -0.72 19.65
N LEU A 255 -3.44 -0.35 18.54
CA LEU A 255 -2.29 0.53 18.52
C LEU A 255 -2.74 1.99 18.41
N ALA A 256 -1.84 2.90 18.80
CA ALA A 256 -2.03 4.33 18.67
C ALA A 256 -0.83 4.93 17.92
N GLU A 257 -1.07 5.76 16.91
CA GLU A 257 -0.02 6.47 16.18
C GLU A 257 -0.32 7.96 16.13
N ALA A 258 0.69 8.80 16.38
CA ALA A 258 0.53 10.24 16.26
C ALA A 258 0.86 10.67 14.83
N VAL A 259 -0.11 11.28 14.13
CA VAL A 259 0.06 11.75 12.76
C VAL A 259 -0.59 13.12 12.65
N ALA A 260 0.20 14.13 12.22
CA ALA A 260 -0.28 15.51 12.02
C ALA A 260 -1.08 16.06 13.23
N GLY A 261 -0.58 15.79 14.43
CA GLY A 261 -1.18 16.21 15.70
C GLY A 261 -2.38 15.38 16.18
N VAL A 262 -2.91 14.47 15.37
CA VAL A 262 -4.02 13.55 15.75
C VAL A 262 -3.43 12.21 16.19
N THR A 263 -3.85 11.70 17.34
CA THR A 263 -3.49 10.36 17.79
C THR A 263 -4.51 9.35 17.28
N PHE A 264 -4.18 8.66 16.19
CA PHE A 264 -5.01 7.66 15.54
C PHE A 264 -4.98 6.33 16.27
N LEU A 265 -6.16 5.80 16.57
CA LEU A 265 -6.31 4.43 17.06
C LEU A 265 -6.56 3.50 15.88
N PHE A 266 -5.93 2.33 15.88
CA PHE A 266 -6.18 1.31 14.87
C PHE A 266 -6.01 -0.09 15.45
N GLY A 267 -6.97 -0.96 15.16
CA GLY A 267 -6.90 -2.38 15.50
C GLY A 267 -6.18 -3.20 14.44
N GLU A 268 -5.98 -4.48 14.73
CA GLU A 268 -5.27 -5.43 13.89
C GLU A 268 -5.94 -5.76 12.53
N ARG A 269 -7.20 -5.33 12.36
CA ARG A 269 -7.99 -5.50 11.13
C ARG A 269 -8.23 -4.20 10.37
N SER A 270 -7.83 -3.07 10.94
CA SER A 270 -8.04 -1.76 10.34
C SER A 270 -6.90 -1.45 9.38
N PHE A 271 -7.22 -0.93 8.20
CA PHE A 271 -6.20 -0.46 7.28
C PHE A 271 -5.58 0.84 7.82
N THR A 272 -4.26 0.93 7.76
CA THR A 272 -3.47 2.13 7.98
C THR A 272 -2.37 2.18 6.93
N GLN A 273 -1.86 3.39 6.69
CA GLN A 273 -0.69 3.57 5.85
C GLN A 273 0.51 2.84 6.46
N ALA A 274 1.26 2.12 5.61
CA ALA A 274 2.36 1.28 6.09
C ALA A 274 3.62 2.08 6.45
N ASN A 275 3.70 3.34 6.01
CA ASN A 275 4.82 4.25 6.23
C ASN A 275 4.30 5.51 6.92
N PHE A 276 4.28 5.50 8.26
CA PHE A 276 3.67 6.59 9.01
C PHE A 276 4.43 7.92 8.91
N LYS A 277 5.77 7.87 8.79
CA LYS A 277 6.59 9.08 8.61
C LYS A 277 6.21 9.82 7.33
N LEU A 278 6.05 9.12 6.21
CA LEU A 278 5.58 9.78 4.99
C LEU A 278 4.08 10.08 5.03
N ASN A 279 3.26 9.23 5.67
CA ASN A 279 1.83 9.51 5.85
C ASN A 279 1.59 10.85 6.56
N GLU A 280 2.41 11.23 7.55
CA GLU A 280 2.29 12.55 8.16
C GLU A 280 2.48 13.69 7.14
N THR A 281 3.46 13.56 6.24
CA THR A 281 3.69 14.53 5.17
C THR A 281 2.52 14.57 4.19
N LEU A 282 1.97 13.40 3.84
CA LEU A 282 0.79 13.28 2.98
C LEU A 282 -0.45 13.93 3.61
N VAL A 283 -0.74 13.63 4.88
CA VAL A 283 -1.86 14.22 5.63
C VAL A 283 -1.72 15.74 5.72
N ARG A 284 -0.52 16.25 6.04
CA ARG A 284 -0.25 17.70 6.03
C ARG A 284 -0.48 18.32 4.66
N THR A 285 -0.03 17.66 3.59
CA THR A 285 -0.25 18.14 2.22
C THR A 285 -1.75 18.22 1.88
N VAL A 286 -2.53 17.20 2.25
CA VAL A 286 -3.99 17.22 2.07
C VAL A 286 -4.62 18.36 2.86
N MET A 287 -4.24 18.55 4.13
CA MET A 287 -4.74 19.67 4.94
C MET A 287 -4.41 21.02 4.33
N ASP A 288 -3.16 21.22 3.88
CA ASP A 288 -2.72 22.46 3.25
C ASP A 288 -3.54 22.77 1.98
N TRP A 289 -3.84 21.74 1.18
CA TRP A 289 -4.66 21.89 -0.02
C TRP A 289 -6.11 22.23 0.33
N VAL A 290 -6.71 21.58 1.33
CA VAL A 290 -8.07 21.88 1.81
C VAL A 290 -8.17 23.29 2.40
N THR A 291 -7.23 23.70 3.25
CA THR A 291 -7.24 25.02 3.90
C THR A 291 -7.02 26.17 2.91
N ALA A 292 -6.37 25.89 1.76
CA ALA A 292 -6.24 26.85 0.68
C ALA A 292 -7.54 27.06 -0.12
N MET A 293 -8.54 26.19 0.01
CA MET A 293 -9.82 26.30 -0.70
C MET A 293 -10.66 27.45 -0.11
N ARG A 294 -11.15 28.34 -0.98
CA ARG A 294 -11.97 29.50 -0.62
C ARG A 294 -13.43 29.26 -0.94
N GLY A 295 -14.33 29.34 0.04
CA GLY A 295 -15.76 29.07 -0.15
C GLY A 295 -16.56 29.17 1.14
N SER A 296 -17.57 28.31 1.28
CA SER A 296 -18.41 28.19 2.48
C SER A 296 -17.54 27.99 3.73
N GLU A 297 -17.83 28.73 4.79
CA GLU A 297 -17.23 28.53 6.11
C GLU A 297 -18.32 28.09 7.11
N PRO A 298 -18.19 26.89 7.73
CA PRO A 298 -17.16 25.87 7.52
C PRO A 298 -17.34 25.10 6.20
N LEU A 299 -16.23 24.62 5.61
CA LEU A 299 -16.27 23.71 4.45
C LEU A 299 -16.98 22.40 4.83
N ARG A 300 -17.87 21.91 3.97
CA ARG A 300 -18.53 20.60 4.10
C ARG A 300 -17.74 19.57 3.31
N VAL A 301 -17.13 18.63 4.00
CA VAL A 301 -16.24 17.63 3.41
C VAL A 301 -16.85 16.24 3.54
N LEU A 302 -16.86 15.48 2.46
CA LEU A 302 -17.18 14.05 2.46
C LEU A 302 -15.91 13.25 2.21
N GLU A 303 -15.47 12.47 3.18
CA GLU A 303 -14.38 11.51 3.02
C GLU A 303 -14.98 10.13 2.74
N LEU A 304 -14.68 9.59 1.56
CA LEU A 304 -15.07 8.24 1.16
C LEU A 304 -13.88 7.29 1.34
N TYR A 305 -14.18 6.05 1.73
CA TYR A 305 -13.16 5.04 2.08
C TYR A 305 -12.29 5.51 3.25
N ALA A 306 -12.94 6.13 4.25
CA ALA A 306 -12.26 6.88 5.31
C ALA A 306 -11.35 6.02 6.20
N GLY A 307 -11.54 4.70 6.26
CA GLY A 307 -10.79 3.80 7.13
C GLY A 307 -10.88 4.24 8.60
N VAL A 308 -9.74 4.56 9.20
CA VAL A 308 -9.64 5.08 10.58
C VAL A 308 -9.73 6.61 10.67
N GLY A 309 -10.02 7.28 9.54
CA GLY A 309 -10.21 8.73 9.42
C GLY A 309 -8.93 9.51 9.17
N ASN A 310 -7.98 8.92 8.43
CA ASN A 310 -6.62 9.43 8.22
C ASN A 310 -6.58 10.89 7.73
N PHE A 311 -7.52 11.29 6.86
CA PHE A 311 -7.61 12.66 6.36
C PHE A 311 -8.75 13.44 6.99
N GLY A 312 -9.93 12.83 7.13
CA GLY A 312 -11.13 13.52 7.60
C GLY A 312 -11.01 14.02 9.04
N LEU A 313 -10.33 13.30 9.94
CA LEU A 313 -10.18 13.77 11.32
C LEU A 313 -9.25 14.99 11.44
N PRO A 314 -8.06 14.99 10.81
CA PRO A 314 -7.24 16.21 10.74
C PRO A 314 -7.96 17.38 10.06
N ILE A 315 -8.67 17.15 8.94
CA ILE A 315 -9.46 18.19 8.26
C ILE A 315 -10.56 18.75 9.18
N ALA A 316 -11.26 17.90 9.92
CA ALA A 316 -12.26 18.34 10.89
C ALA A 316 -11.61 19.15 12.01
N ARG A 317 -10.45 18.74 12.52
CA ARG A 317 -9.74 19.50 13.56
C ARG A 317 -9.46 20.95 13.15
N GLU A 318 -9.19 21.20 11.87
CA GLU A 318 -8.99 22.54 11.29
C GLU A 318 -10.29 23.34 11.07
N GLY A 319 -11.45 22.79 11.45
CA GLY A 319 -12.73 23.51 11.50
C GLY A 319 -13.77 23.09 10.46
N ALA A 320 -13.44 22.21 9.51
CA ALA A 320 -14.39 21.71 8.52
C ALA A 320 -15.50 20.83 9.12
N LEU A 321 -16.66 20.76 8.48
CA LEU A 321 -17.70 19.78 8.81
C LEU A 321 -17.49 18.52 7.99
N VAL A 322 -17.07 17.43 8.63
CA VAL A 322 -16.64 16.22 7.90
C VAL A 322 -17.63 15.09 8.07
N THR A 323 -18.08 14.48 6.97
CA THR A 323 -18.74 13.18 6.96
C THR A 323 -17.75 12.11 6.52
N LEU A 324 -17.43 11.18 7.41
CA LEU A 324 -16.55 10.03 7.13
C LEU A 324 -17.39 8.80 6.79
N VAL A 325 -17.14 8.19 5.64
CA VAL A 325 -17.81 6.98 5.14
C VAL A 325 -16.85 5.81 5.09
N GLU A 326 -17.17 4.74 5.79
CA GLU A 326 -16.35 3.51 5.81
C GLU A 326 -17.24 2.26 5.91
N GLY A 327 -17.01 1.28 5.03
CA GLY A 327 -17.76 0.02 5.01
C GLY A 327 -17.31 -0.98 6.09
N HIS A 328 -16.04 -0.93 6.49
CA HIS A 328 -15.47 -1.79 7.50
C HIS A 328 -15.75 -1.26 8.91
N ARG A 329 -16.77 -1.84 9.56
CA ARG A 329 -17.28 -1.43 10.88
C ARG A 329 -16.19 -1.23 11.93
N THR A 330 -15.19 -2.10 12.00
CA THR A 330 -14.09 -1.99 12.99
C THR A 330 -13.24 -0.74 12.75
N ALA A 331 -12.97 -0.40 11.49
CA ALA A 331 -12.18 0.79 11.15
C ALA A 331 -12.97 2.07 11.51
N LEU A 332 -14.27 2.10 11.19
CA LEU A 332 -15.13 3.23 11.56
C LEU A 332 -15.29 3.37 13.09
N THR A 333 -15.36 2.27 13.84
CA THR A 333 -15.32 2.32 15.31
C THR A 333 -14.00 2.92 15.80
N ASN A 334 -12.86 2.53 15.23
CA ASN A 334 -11.58 3.15 15.56
C ASN A 334 -11.53 4.65 15.20
N ALA A 335 -12.14 5.07 14.09
CA ALA A 335 -12.25 6.47 13.72
C ALA A 335 -13.08 7.27 14.75
N ARG A 336 -14.19 6.71 15.25
CA ARG A 336 -15.02 7.34 16.31
C ARG A 336 -14.24 7.50 17.61
N GLU A 337 -13.55 6.44 18.05
CA GLU A 337 -12.73 6.50 19.27
C GLU A 337 -11.54 7.46 19.10
N THR A 338 -10.94 7.53 17.91
CA THR A 338 -9.92 8.52 17.57
C THR A 338 -10.47 9.93 17.69
N ALA A 339 -11.64 10.23 17.11
CA ALA A 339 -12.25 11.56 17.21
C ALA A 339 -12.55 11.93 18.67
N LYS A 340 -13.07 10.99 19.47
CA LYS A 340 -13.32 11.17 20.90
C LYS A 340 -12.04 11.45 21.68
N LEU A 341 -10.99 10.66 21.45
CA LEU A 341 -9.67 10.82 22.10
C LEU A 341 -9.07 12.20 21.81
N ASN A 342 -9.19 12.65 20.56
CA ASN A 342 -8.66 13.94 20.11
C ASN A 342 -9.63 15.12 20.30
N ARG A 343 -10.80 14.88 20.93
CA ARG A 343 -11.85 15.90 21.17
C ARG A 343 -12.38 16.58 19.90
N ILE A 344 -12.36 15.88 18.77
CA ILE A 344 -12.89 16.35 17.49
C ILE A 344 -14.39 16.07 17.44
N ARG A 345 -15.22 17.12 17.30
CA ARG A 345 -16.69 17.03 17.45
C ARG A 345 -17.47 17.30 16.16
N ASN A 346 -16.84 17.91 15.18
CA ASN A 346 -17.39 18.32 13.89
C ASN A 346 -17.31 17.21 12.83
N CYS A 347 -17.49 15.96 13.26
CA CYS A 347 -17.49 14.78 12.39
C CYS A 347 -18.81 14.04 12.46
N ARG A 348 -19.26 13.50 11.33
CA ARG A 348 -20.33 12.50 11.21
C ARG A 348 -19.74 11.21 10.66
N PHE A 349 -20.22 10.06 11.15
CA PHE A 349 -19.68 8.75 10.78
C PHE A 349 -20.78 7.89 10.15
N ARG A 350 -20.58 7.42 8.92
CA ARG A 350 -21.50 6.57 8.17
C ARG A 350 -20.87 5.21 7.89
N SER A 351 -21.58 4.15 8.26
CA SER A 351 -21.14 2.76 8.06
C SER A 351 -21.84 2.18 6.84
N ASP A 352 -21.31 2.44 5.65
CA ASP A 352 -21.88 1.95 4.39
C ASP A 352 -20.80 2.03 3.28
N SER A 353 -21.14 1.55 2.09
CA SER A 353 -20.35 1.77 0.87
C SER A 353 -20.34 3.24 0.45
N ALA A 354 -19.26 3.65 -0.22
CA ALA A 354 -19.14 4.98 -0.80
C ALA A 354 -20.29 5.27 -1.77
N GLU A 355 -20.62 4.31 -2.63
CA GLU A 355 -21.71 4.39 -3.61
C GLU A 355 -23.07 4.63 -2.95
N ALA A 356 -23.39 3.87 -1.88
CA ALA A 356 -24.66 4.02 -1.18
C ALA A 356 -24.82 5.40 -0.53
N ILE A 357 -23.76 5.91 0.13
CA ILE A 357 -23.81 7.25 0.73
C ILE A 357 -23.90 8.33 -0.33
N MET A 358 -23.16 8.22 -1.43
CA MET A 358 -23.30 9.20 -2.51
C MET A 358 -24.71 9.19 -3.09
N ARG A 359 -25.32 8.02 -3.35
CA ARG A 359 -26.67 7.88 -3.92
C ARG A 359 -27.75 8.63 -3.13
N ILE A 360 -27.66 8.60 -1.80
CA ILE A 360 -28.63 9.29 -0.93
C ILE A 360 -28.27 10.76 -0.67
N SER A 361 -27.06 11.18 -1.01
CA SER A 361 -26.60 12.56 -0.84
C SER A 361 -27.13 13.45 -1.96
N LYS A 362 -27.41 14.71 -1.62
CA LYS A 362 -27.92 15.71 -2.57
C LYS A 362 -26.76 16.33 -3.37
N PRO A 363 -27.00 16.75 -4.61
CA PRO A 363 -26.05 17.61 -5.33
C PRO A 363 -25.67 18.83 -4.48
N GLU A 364 -24.40 19.23 -4.51
CA GLU A 364 -23.86 20.39 -3.80
C GLU A 364 -24.01 20.33 -2.26
N GLU A 365 -24.33 19.16 -1.71
CA GLU A 365 -24.35 18.92 -0.25
C GLU A 365 -22.96 19.02 0.37
N TYR A 366 -21.91 18.71 -0.41
CA TYR A 366 -20.52 18.77 0.00
C TYR A 366 -19.73 19.69 -0.94
N ASP A 367 -18.89 20.53 -0.34
CA ASP A 367 -18.01 21.42 -1.07
C ASP A 367 -16.79 20.64 -1.60
N VAL A 368 -16.27 19.72 -0.78
CA VAL A 368 -15.09 18.89 -1.07
C VAL A 368 -15.42 17.41 -0.90
N ILE A 369 -14.96 16.58 -1.84
CA ILE A 369 -14.96 15.12 -1.67
C ILE A 369 -13.51 14.62 -1.66
N VAL A 370 -13.12 13.92 -0.59
CA VAL A 370 -11.81 13.27 -0.43
C VAL A 370 -12.00 11.76 -0.66
N LEU A 371 -11.15 11.17 -1.51
CA LEU A 371 -11.24 9.77 -1.93
C LEU A 371 -9.91 9.06 -1.70
N ASP A 372 -9.91 7.93 -1.00
CA ASP A 372 -8.78 6.97 -0.94
C ASP A 372 -9.26 5.54 -1.28
N PRO A 373 -9.69 5.30 -2.53
CA PRO A 373 -10.28 4.03 -2.93
C PRO A 373 -9.24 2.88 -2.94
N PRO A 374 -9.71 1.62 -2.95
CA PRO A 374 -8.84 0.47 -3.16
C PRO A 374 -8.11 0.53 -4.51
N ARG A 375 -7.12 -0.36 -4.73
CA ARG A 375 -6.32 -0.44 -5.96
C ARG A 375 -7.11 -0.53 -7.28
N SER A 376 -8.36 -0.96 -7.24
CA SER A 376 -9.26 -0.97 -8.42
C SER A 376 -9.81 0.40 -8.81
N GLY A 377 -9.68 1.38 -7.91
CA GLY A 377 -10.22 2.73 -8.02
C GLY A 377 -11.72 2.77 -7.85
N LEU A 378 -12.34 3.81 -8.43
CA LEU A 378 -13.78 3.98 -8.44
C LEU A 378 -14.43 2.95 -9.38
N SER A 379 -15.56 2.41 -8.94
CA SER A 379 -16.46 1.69 -9.82
C SER A 379 -17.09 2.66 -10.85
N LYS A 380 -17.63 2.14 -11.96
CA LYS A 380 -18.37 2.98 -12.92
C LYS A 380 -19.54 3.71 -12.26
N GLU A 381 -20.23 3.02 -11.35
CA GLU A 381 -21.31 3.58 -10.55
C GLU A 381 -20.77 4.65 -9.58
N GLY A 382 -19.70 4.37 -8.85
CA GLY A 382 -19.08 5.33 -7.94
C GLY A 382 -18.63 6.61 -8.63
N LEU A 383 -18.03 6.51 -9.82
CA LEU A 383 -17.70 7.69 -10.62
C LEU A 383 -18.96 8.46 -11.05
N ALA A 384 -20.01 7.77 -11.50
CA ALA A 384 -21.26 8.43 -11.91
C ALA A 384 -21.92 9.17 -10.74
N GLU A 385 -21.98 8.55 -9.56
CA GLU A 385 -22.54 9.17 -8.35
C GLU A 385 -21.71 10.36 -7.86
N LEU A 386 -20.37 10.24 -7.88
CA LEU A 386 -19.46 11.35 -7.56
C LEU A 386 -19.73 12.57 -8.45
N LEU A 387 -19.86 12.34 -9.76
CA LEU A 387 -20.13 13.41 -10.73
C LEU A 387 -21.54 13.99 -10.59
N ARG A 388 -22.53 13.18 -10.20
CA ARG A 388 -23.90 13.65 -9.91
C ARG A 388 -23.92 14.62 -8.72
N LEU A 389 -23.09 14.37 -7.71
CA LEU A 389 -22.98 15.25 -6.53
C LEU A 389 -22.41 16.63 -6.84
N ARG A 390 -21.67 16.77 -7.95
CA ARG A 390 -21.09 18.04 -8.40
C ARG A 390 -20.30 18.78 -7.29
N PRO A 391 -19.39 18.11 -6.56
CA PRO A 391 -18.55 18.82 -5.61
C PRO A 391 -17.68 19.86 -6.33
N ARG A 392 -17.39 20.98 -5.66
CA ARG A 392 -16.51 22.01 -6.22
C ARG A 392 -15.06 21.53 -6.29
N TRP A 393 -14.63 20.74 -5.30
CA TRP A 393 -13.31 20.12 -5.27
C TRP A 393 -13.37 18.61 -5.03
N ILE A 394 -12.49 17.89 -5.71
CA ILE A 394 -12.24 16.47 -5.48
C ILE A 394 -10.76 16.31 -5.16
N LEU A 395 -10.45 15.72 -4.01
CA LEU A 395 -9.11 15.24 -3.69
C LEU A 395 -9.09 13.72 -3.84
N TYR A 396 -8.38 13.24 -4.85
CA TYR A 396 -8.26 11.81 -5.15
C TYR A 396 -6.86 11.34 -4.77
N LEU A 397 -6.76 10.45 -3.78
CA LEU A 397 -5.55 9.69 -3.46
C LEU A 397 -5.58 8.32 -4.13
N SER A 398 -4.47 7.91 -4.74
CA SER A 398 -4.36 6.59 -5.35
C SER A 398 -2.95 6.02 -5.28
N CYS A 399 -2.86 4.73 -4.94
CA CYS A 399 -1.62 3.97 -4.98
C CYS A 399 -1.35 3.27 -6.33
N ASP A 400 -2.22 3.46 -7.34
CA ASP A 400 -2.15 2.79 -8.65
C ASP A 400 -2.23 3.79 -9.83
N PRO A 401 -1.13 4.06 -10.55
CA PRO A 401 -1.09 5.02 -11.65
C PRO A 401 -2.11 4.77 -12.79
N PRO A 402 -2.32 3.53 -13.29
CA PRO A 402 -3.32 3.28 -14.34
C PRO A 402 -4.74 3.62 -13.90
N THR A 403 -5.08 3.29 -12.66
CA THR A 403 -6.40 3.50 -12.10
C THR A 403 -6.71 4.98 -11.90
N VAL A 404 -5.80 5.76 -11.30
CA VAL A 404 -5.98 7.21 -11.15
C VAL A 404 -6.06 7.90 -12.52
N ALA A 405 -5.25 7.46 -13.49
CA ALA A 405 -5.30 8.00 -14.86
C ALA A 405 -6.67 7.77 -15.52
N ARG A 406 -7.24 6.56 -15.38
CA ARG A 406 -8.58 6.21 -15.88
C ARG A 406 -9.66 7.08 -15.23
N ASP A 407 -9.65 7.18 -13.91
CA ASP A 407 -10.72 7.87 -13.17
C ASP A 407 -10.66 9.38 -13.39
N VAL A 408 -9.46 9.98 -13.35
CA VAL A 408 -9.24 11.40 -13.66
C VAL A 408 -9.68 11.74 -15.09
N ARG A 409 -9.44 10.86 -16.06
CA ARG A 409 -9.96 11.04 -17.43
C ARG A 409 -11.48 11.09 -17.46
N GLY A 410 -12.14 10.22 -16.70
CA GLY A 410 -13.60 10.23 -16.53
C GLY A 410 -14.10 11.56 -15.98
N MET A 411 -13.43 12.08 -14.94
CA MET A 411 -13.76 13.37 -14.34
C MET A 411 -13.51 14.56 -15.29
N ARG A 412 -12.39 14.55 -16.05
CA ARG A 412 -12.13 15.58 -17.09
C ARG A 412 -13.19 15.59 -18.18
N THR A 413 -13.61 14.41 -18.62
CA THR A 413 -14.69 14.27 -19.62
C THR A 413 -16.00 14.89 -19.11
N ALA A 414 -16.23 14.86 -17.80
CA ALA A 414 -17.38 15.49 -17.14
C ALA A 414 -17.18 16.98 -16.80
N GLY A 415 -16.06 17.59 -17.20
CA GLY A 415 -15.83 19.03 -17.08
C GLY A 415 -14.96 19.47 -15.90
N TYR A 416 -14.42 18.54 -15.10
CA TYR A 416 -13.43 18.86 -14.07
C TYR A 416 -12.05 19.14 -14.67
N HIS A 417 -11.26 19.98 -13.99
CA HIS A 417 -9.88 20.28 -14.38
C HIS A 417 -8.93 19.82 -13.28
N VAL A 418 -7.80 19.23 -13.65
CA VAL A 418 -6.75 18.91 -12.69
C VAL A 418 -6.04 20.21 -12.34
N SER A 419 -6.21 20.65 -11.09
CA SER A 419 -5.60 21.87 -10.59
C SER A 419 -4.21 21.62 -10.02
N ARG A 420 -4.01 20.48 -9.36
CA ARG A 420 -2.72 20.09 -8.75
C ARG A 420 -2.56 18.57 -8.77
N ILE A 421 -1.30 18.12 -8.79
CA ILE A 421 -0.92 16.72 -8.62
C ILE A 421 0.38 16.65 -7.82
N GLN A 422 0.47 15.70 -6.89
CA GLN A 422 1.70 15.40 -6.17
C GLN A 422 1.81 13.89 -5.96
N GLY A 423 2.94 13.31 -6.33
CA GLY A 423 3.25 11.92 -6.00
C GLY A 423 4.15 11.82 -4.78
N PHE A 424 4.03 10.72 -4.03
CA PHE A 424 4.76 10.44 -2.80
C PHE A 424 5.36 9.05 -2.89
N ASP A 425 6.61 8.94 -2.46
CA ASP A 425 7.28 7.64 -2.37
C ASP A 425 6.90 6.91 -1.08
N MET A 426 5.63 6.52 -0.96
CA MET A 426 5.10 5.81 0.22
C MET A 426 5.77 4.45 0.45
N PHE A 427 6.33 3.87 -0.61
CA PHE A 427 6.94 2.55 -0.60
C PHE A 427 8.29 2.56 -1.33
N PRO A 428 9.35 3.13 -0.72
CA PRO A 428 10.72 3.03 -1.23
C PRO A 428 11.10 1.56 -1.51
N GLN A 429 12.04 1.34 -2.43
CA GLN A 429 12.45 0.01 -2.90
C GLN A 429 11.41 -0.77 -3.73
N THR A 430 10.18 -0.28 -3.84
CA THR A 430 9.11 -0.86 -4.67
C THR A 430 8.79 0.03 -5.86
N MET A 431 7.96 -0.42 -6.79
CA MET A 431 7.42 0.43 -7.89
C MET A 431 6.15 1.19 -7.55
N HIS A 432 5.62 1.05 -6.33
CA HIS A 432 4.40 1.74 -5.94
C HIS A 432 4.63 3.25 -5.79
N VAL A 433 3.64 4.03 -6.21
CA VAL A 433 3.61 5.49 -6.09
C VAL A 433 2.25 5.88 -5.56
N GLU A 434 2.24 6.61 -4.45
CA GLU A 434 1.02 7.22 -3.94
C GLU A 434 0.82 8.56 -4.63
N THR A 435 -0.36 8.84 -5.17
CA THR A 435 -0.62 10.03 -5.99
C THR A 435 -1.84 10.77 -5.48
N LEU A 436 -1.66 12.02 -5.10
CA LEU A 436 -2.74 12.93 -4.73
C LEU A 436 -3.05 13.86 -5.92
N VAL A 437 -4.31 13.92 -6.32
CA VAL A 437 -4.80 14.78 -7.41
C VAL A 437 -5.89 15.69 -6.87
N GLU A 438 -5.77 16.99 -7.10
CA GLU A 438 -6.84 17.95 -6.89
C GLU A 438 -7.55 18.22 -8.21
N LEU A 439 -8.84 17.98 -8.25
CA LEU A 439 -9.70 18.35 -9.36
C LEU A 439 -10.71 19.41 -8.94
N THR A 440 -10.95 20.38 -9.81
CA THR A 440 -11.90 21.47 -9.60
C THR A 440 -13.01 21.43 -10.63
N GLY A 441 -14.25 21.45 -10.18
CA GLY A 441 -15.43 21.60 -11.03
C GLY A 441 -15.58 23.06 -11.51
N ARG A 442 -16.24 23.27 -12.64
CA ARG A 442 -16.69 24.62 -13.02
C ARG A 442 -17.86 25.00 -12.09
N VAL A 443 -17.75 26.16 -11.46
CA VAL A 443 -18.84 26.79 -10.68
C VAL A 443 -19.96 27.17 -11.63
#